data_AF-A0A1F5P1G1-F1
#
_entry.id   AF-A0A1F5P1G1-F1
#
_cell.length_a   1.000
_cell.length_b   1.000
_cell.length_c   1.000
_cell.angle_alpha   90.00
_cell.angle_beta   90.00
_cell.angle_gamma   90.00
#
_symmetry.space_group_name_H-M   'P 1'
#
loop_
_entity.id
_entity.type
_entity.pdbx_description
1 polymer ?
#
loop_
_entity_poly.entity_id
_entity_poly.type
_entity_poly.pdbx_seq_one_letter_code
_entity_poly.pdbx_strand_id
1 'polypeptide(L)' 'MAPAPKEALILDQTRPPTSRVVKCPGCPLELSENDMAAQRAHMDTQHPEIVAKRLAEVERLRGWAND' A
#
# COMPACT_ATOMS: atom_id res chain seq x y z
N MET A 1 37.42 -37.82 -11.49
CA MET A 1 36.80 -37.17 -10.31
C MET A 1 37.44 -35.79 -10.16
N ALA A 2 36.72 -34.73 -10.50
CA ALA A 2 37.08 -33.34 -10.22
C ALA A 2 35.75 -32.59 -10.00
N PRO A 3 35.53 -31.91 -8.85
CA PRO A 3 34.26 -31.27 -8.57
C PRO A 3 34.14 -29.97 -9.36
N ALA A 4 33.07 -29.84 -10.15
CA ALA A 4 32.68 -28.55 -10.73
C ALA A 4 32.34 -27.57 -9.59
N PRO A 5 32.77 -26.30 -9.69
CA PRO A 5 32.54 -25.32 -8.65
C PRO A 5 31.04 -25.11 -8.44
N LYS A 6 30.70 -25.16 -7.16
CA LYS A 6 29.47 -24.61 -6.58
C LYS A 6 29.46 -23.11 -6.92
N GLU A 7 28.31 -22.45 -6.81
CA GLU A 7 28.16 -20.99 -6.94
C GLU A 7 27.81 -20.49 -8.36
N ALA A 8 26.60 -20.83 -8.81
CA ALA A 8 25.83 -19.92 -9.65
C ALA A 8 24.33 -20.06 -9.36
N LEU A 9 23.95 -20.18 -8.09
CA LEU A 9 22.64 -19.71 -7.64
C LEU A 9 22.75 -18.20 -7.59
N ILE A 10 22.56 -17.57 -8.75
CA ILE A 10 22.38 -16.13 -8.87
C ILE A 10 21.10 -15.84 -8.10
N LEU A 11 21.27 -15.45 -6.83
CA LEU A 11 20.25 -14.82 -6.03
C LEU A 11 19.84 -13.57 -6.82
N ASP A 12 18.75 -13.65 -7.55
CA ASP A 12 18.04 -12.53 -8.18
C ASP A 12 17.40 -11.65 -7.10
N GLN A 13 18.18 -11.25 -6.08
CA GLN A 13 17.79 -10.34 -5.02
C GLN A 13 18.06 -8.87 -5.39
N THR A 14 18.50 -8.60 -6.62
CA THR A 14 18.68 -7.25 -7.16
C THR A 14 17.49 -6.74 -7.96
N ARG A 15 16.32 -7.38 -7.89
CA ARG A 15 15.08 -6.65 -8.16
C ARG A 15 14.89 -5.68 -6.99
N PRO A 16 14.86 -4.35 -7.21
CA PRO A 16 14.35 -3.48 -6.17
C PRO A 16 12.99 -4.04 -5.77
N PRO A 17 12.64 -4.10 -4.47
CA PRO A 17 11.24 -4.29 -4.12
C PRO A 17 10.50 -3.27 -4.99
N THR A 18 9.54 -3.72 -5.78
CA THR A 18 8.68 -2.80 -6.50
C THR A 18 7.94 -2.07 -5.39
N SER A 19 8.55 -0.99 -4.88
CA SER A 19 7.98 -0.09 -3.90
C SER A 19 6.85 0.58 -4.65
N ARG A 20 5.72 -0.14 -4.69
CA ARG A 20 4.48 0.39 -5.20
C ARG A 20 4.17 1.58 -4.32
N VAL A 21 3.98 2.72 -4.94
CA VAL A 21 3.61 3.95 -4.27
C VAL A 21 2.19 4.27 -4.68
N VAL A 22 1.38 4.66 -3.70
CA VAL A 22 0.02 5.12 -3.90
C VAL A 22 0.00 6.64 -3.80
N LYS A 23 -0.69 7.27 -4.74
CA LYS A 23 -0.92 8.72 -4.68
C LYS A 23 -2.06 9.02 -3.73
N CYS A 24 -1.84 9.99 -2.86
CA CYS A 24 -2.90 10.54 -2.04
C CYS A 24 -3.98 11.19 -2.93
N PRO A 25 -5.28 10.95 -2.68
CA PRO A 25 -6.34 11.58 -3.45
C PRO A 25 -6.56 13.06 -3.11
N GLY A 26 -6.06 13.52 -1.96
CA GLY A 26 -6.24 14.88 -1.45
C GLY A 26 -5.03 15.79 -1.61
N CYS A 27 -3.86 15.26 -1.96
CA CYS A 27 -2.63 16.02 -2.14
C CYS A 27 -1.66 15.30 -3.09
N PRO A 28 -0.62 15.98 -3.63
CA PRO A 28 0.35 15.36 -4.53
C PRO A 28 1.36 14.42 -3.82
N LEU A 29 1.13 14.06 -2.55
CA LEU A 29 2.01 13.17 -1.79
C LEU A 29 1.91 11.72 -2.28
N GLU A 30 3.05 11.08 -2.45
CA GLU A 30 3.19 9.66 -2.77
C GLU A 30 3.59 8.89 -1.51
N LEU A 31 2.80 7.87 -1.15
CA LEU A 31 2.99 7.06 0.04
C LEU A 31 3.29 5.63 -0.36
N SER A 32 4.06 4.91 0.44
CA SER A 32 4.37 3.50 0.16
C SER A 32 3.11 2.65 0.27
N GLU A 33 2.77 1.89 -0.77
CA GLU A 33 1.63 0.96 -0.81
C GLU A 33 1.70 -0.06 0.32
N ASN A 34 2.91 -0.50 0.65
CA ASN A 34 3.16 -1.46 1.72
C ASN A 34 2.99 -0.86 3.13
N ASP A 35 3.04 0.46 3.25
CA ASP A 35 2.93 1.15 4.54
C ASP A 35 1.50 1.65 4.78
N MET A 36 0.60 0.70 5.02
CA MET A 36 -0.81 0.97 5.31
C MET A 36 -0.98 1.84 6.57
N ALA A 37 -0.08 1.71 7.55
CA ALA A 37 -0.12 2.50 8.78
C ALA A 37 0.17 3.98 8.49
N ALA A 38 1.22 4.28 7.73
CA ALA A 38 1.56 5.64 7.32
C ALA A 38 0.48 6.24 6.41
N GLN A 39 -0.07 5.47 5.47
CA GLN A 39 -1.18 5.92 4.63
C GLN A 39 -2.39 6.33 5.48
N ARG A 40 -2.75 5.50 6.46
CA ARG A 40 -3.91 5.75 7.32
C ARG A 40 -3.67 6.94 8.25
N ALA A 41 -2.48 7.04 8.85
CA ALA A 41 -2.11 8.18 9.68
C ALA A 41 -2.10 9.50 8.89
N HIS A 42 -1.54 9.49 7.67
CA HIS A 42 -1.57 10.63 6.77
C HIS A 42 -3.00 11.04 6.39
N MET A 43 -3.85 10.08 6.02
CA MET A 43 -5.25 10.34 5.71
C MET A 43 -6.01 10.93 6.90
N ASP A 44 -5.82 10.39 8.10
CA ASP A 44 -6.49 10.84 9.32
C ASP A 44 -6.08 12.27 9.71
N THR A 45 -4.78 12.59 9.65
CA THR A 45 -4.28 13.91 10.06
C THR A 45 -4.37 14.98 8.98
N GLN A 46 -4.09 14.65 7.71
CA GLN A 46 -4.04 15.63 6.62
C GLN A 46 -5.36 15.76 5.87
N HIS A 47 -6.18 14.69 5.85
CA HIS A 47 -7.40 14.63 5.06
C HIS A 47 -8.60 14.05 5.83
N PRO A 48 -8.92 14.58 7.02
CA PRO A 48 -10.02 14.05 7.85
C PRO A 48 -11.37 14.11 7.12
N GLU A 49 -11.58 15.11 6.25
CA GLU A 49 -12.79 15.23 5.42
C GLU A 49 -12.96 14.07 4.42
N ILE A 50 -11.86 13.58 3.83
CA ILE A 50 -11.86 12.46 2.89
C ILE A 50 -12.16 11.16 3.65
N VAL A 51 -11.57 11.01 4.85
CA VAL A 51 -11.84 9.86 5.73
C VAL A 51 -13.30 9.84 6.17
N ALA A 52 -13.83 10.97 6.64
CA ALA A 52 -15.23 11.10 7.06
C ALA A 52 -16.21 10.79 5.92
N LYS A 53 -15.95 11.30 4.71
CA LYS A 53 -16.77 11.03 3.53
C LYS A 53 -16.77 9.53 3.16
N ARG A 54 -15.61 8.88 3.19
CA ARG A 54 -15.49 7.44 2.94
C ARG A 54 -16.21 6.60 3.99
N LEU A 55 -16.11 6.97 5.27
CA LEU A 55 -16.83 6.29 6.34
C LEU A 55 -18.34 6.39 6.15
N ALA A 56 -18.86 7.59 5.87
CA ALA A 56 -20.29 7.80 5.60
C ALA A 56 -20.78 6.98 4.39
N GLU A 57 -19.96 6.86 3.35
CA GLU A 57 -20.27 6.02 2.18
C GLU A 57 -20.28 4.52 2.52
N VAL A 58 -19.33 4.05 3.33
CA VAL A 58 -19.29 2.66 3.82
C VAL A 58 -20.50 2.34 4.69
N GLU A 59 -20.90 3.25 5.58
CA GLU A 59 -22.09 3.10 6.41
C GLU A 59 -23.36 3.03 5.55
N ARG A 60 -23.46 3.90 4.52
CA ARG A 60 -24.56 3.87 3.56
C ARG A 60 -24.63 2.55 2.80
N LEU A 61 -23.49 2.03 2.33
CA LEU A 61 -23.41 0.75 1.62
C LEU A 61 -23.76 -0.43 2.54
N ARG A 62 -23.33 -0.42 3.80
CA ARG A 62 -23.72 -1.45 4.78
C ARG A 62 -25.21 -1.44 5.09
N GLY A 63 -25.82 -0.26 5.14
CA GLY A 63 -27.26 -0.11 5.30
C GLY A 63 -28.06 -0.71 4.15
N TRP A 64 -27.52 -0.66 2.92
CA TRP A 64 -28.12 -1.28 1.74
C TRP A 64 -27.94 -2.81 1.67
N ALA A 65 -26.91 -3.36 2.31
CA ALA A 65 -26.63 -4.79 2.27
C ALA A 65 -27.47 -5.62 3.27
N ASN A 66 -28.27 -4.96 4.13
CA ASN A 66 -29.13 -5.59 5.14
C ASN A 66 -30.64 -5.39 4.86
N ASP A 67 -31.00 -4.86 3.69
CA ASP A 67 -32.41 -4.71 3.25
C ASP A 67 -32.84 -5.89 2.36
#